data_AF-A0A3S4FEV0-F1
#
_entry.id   AF-A0A3S4FEV0-F1
#
_cell.length_a   1.000
_cell.length_b   1.000
_cell.length_c   1.000
_cell.angle_alpha   90.00
_cell.angle_beta   90.00
_cell.angle_gamma   90.00
#
_symmetry.space_group_name_H-M   'P 1'
#
loop_
_entity.id
_entity.type
_entity.pdbx_description
1 polymer ?
#
loop_
_entity_poly.entity_id
_entity_poly.type
_entity_poly.pdbx_seq_one_letter_code
_entity_poly.pdbx_strand_id
1 'polypeptide(L)'
;MVIKWILTYRAIDFSGYCARYVDNTRLYLIDERWGTEQTRDLLNHIGTHQLPVQTIVIYGYSFDLESIRELEIGLKQLDQKVNLVKRY
;
A
#
# COMPACT_ATOMS: atom_id res chain seq x y z
N MET A 1 17.90 -18.74 23.21
CA MET A 1 16.46 -18.50 22.94
C MET A 1 16.38 -17.52 21.78
N VAL A 2 16.06 -17.97 20.57
CA VAL A 2 15.92 -17.06 19.41
C VAL A 2 14.46 -16.65 19.35
N ILE A 3 14.18 -15.39 19.64
CA ILE A 3 12.83 -14.82 19.52
C ILE A 3 12.52 -14.77 18.02
N LYS A 4 11.78 -15.76 17.53
CA LYS A 4 11.21 -15.73 16.18
C LYS A 4 10.05 -14.74 16.23
N TRP A 5 10.32 -13.48 15.87
CA TRP A 5 9.26 -12.49 15.65
C TRP A 5 8.32 -13.06 14.59
N ILE A 6 7.09 -13.41 14.99
CA ILE A 6 6.07 -13.89 14.05
C ILE A 6 5.57 -12.66 13.30
N LEU A 7 6.27 -12.29 12.23
CA LEU A 7 5.77 -11.30 11.28
C LEU A 7 4.56 -11.93 10.57
N THR A 8 3.39 -11.31 10.68
CA THR A 8 2.22 -11.78 9.95
C THR A 8 2.30 -11.22 8.53
N TYR A 9 2.39 -12.11 7.56
CA TYR A 9 2.45 -11.80 6.13
C TYR A 9 1.16 -12.25 5.44
N ARG A 10 0.56 -11.37 4.62
CA ARG A 10 -0.61 -11.68 3.78
C ARG A 10 -0.48 -11.00 2.42
N ALA A 11 -0.96 -11.68 1.38
CA ALA A 11 -1.19 -11.05 0.08
C ALA A 11 -2.58 -10.41 0.08
N ILE A 12 -2.69 -9.22 -0.51
CA ILE A 12 -3.95 -8.51 -0.73
C ILE A 12 -4.03 -8.17 -2.21
N ASP A 13 -5.16 -8.50 -2.83
CA ASP A 13 -5.43 -8.13 -4.21
C ASP A 13 -6.08 -6.74 -4.24
N PHE A 14 -5.55 -5.86 -5.10
CA PHE A 14 -6.20 -4.61 -5.48
C PHE A 14 -6.40 -4.66 -6.98
N SER A 15 -7.61 -4.96 -7.44
CA SER A 15 -7.94 -5.01 -8.87
C SER A 15 -6.89 -5.77 -9.70
N GLY A 16 -6.51 -6.98 -9.27
CA GLY A 16 -5.51 -7.84 -9.93
C GLY A 16 -4.04 -7.54 -9.58
N TYR A 17 -3.76 -6.54 -8.74
CA TYR A 17 -2.43 -6.24 -8.23
C TYR A 17 -2.20 -6.91 -6.87
N CYS A 18 -1.17 -7.76 -6.77
CA CYS A 18 -0.84 -8.48 -5.55
C CYS A 18 0.07 -7.65 -4.63
N ALA A 19 -0.51 -6.97 -3.65
CA ALA A 19 0.22 -6.23 -2.63
C ALA A 19 0.61 -7.12 -1.44
N ARG A 20 1.71 -6.78 -0.79
CA ARG A 20 2.22 -7.51 0.38
C ARG A 20 1.91 -6.76 1.66
N TYR A 21 1.13 -7.35 2.55
CA TYR A 21 0.70 -6.77 3.80
C TYR A 21 1.39 -7.44 4.98
N VAL A 22 2.10 -6.65 5.78
CA VAL A 22 3.00 -7.10 6.85
C VAL A 22 2.61 -6.45 8.17
N ASP A 23 2.65 -7.24 9.24
CA ASP A 23 2.40 -6.84 10.63
C ASP A 23 1.08 -6.07 10.84
N ASN A 24 0.10 -6.37 9.99
CA ASN A 24 -1.21 -5.71 9.98
C ASN A 24 -1.15 -4.16 10.02
N THR A 25 -0.10 -3.58 9.45
CA THR A 25 0.11 -2.11 9.46
C THR A 25 0.83 -1.58 8.23
N ARG A 26 1.63 -2.42 7.54
CA ARG A 26 2.48 -2.01 6.43
C ARG A 26 2.07 -2.68 5.14
N LEU A 27 1.86 -1.88 4.10
CA LEU A 27 1.58 -2.36 2.77
C LEU A 27 2.78 -2.10 1.86
N TYR A 28 3.20 -3.11 1.12
CA TYR A 28 4.31 -3.04 0.18
C TYR A 28 3.76 -3.21 -1.24
N LEU A 29 4.02 -2.18 -2.06
CA LEU A 29 3.67 -2.12 -3.47
C LEU A 29 4.99 -2.14 -4.26
N ILE A 30 5.40 -3.32 -4.68
CA ILE A 30 6.72 -3.56 -5.27
C ILE A 30 6.60 -3.98 -6.73
N ASP A 31 5.51 -4.63 -7.10
CA ASP A 31 5.29 -5.12 -8.45
C ASP A 31 4.88 -3.97 -9.38
N GLU A 32 5.08 -4.16 -10.68
CA GLU A 32 4.73 -3.18 -11.73
C GLU A 32 3.21 -3.13 -11.97
N ARG A 33 2.78 -2.21 -12.85
CA ARG A 33 1.38 -2.05 -13.29
C ARG A 33 0.43 -1.60 -12.18
N TRP A 34 0.94 -0.84 -11.23
CA TRP A 34 0.08 -0.04 -10.36
C TRP A 34 -0.50 1.14 -11.14
N GLY A 35 -1.81 1.34 -11.08
CA GLY A 35 -2.47 2.45 -11.75
C GLY A 35 -3.72 2.93 -11.02
N THR A 36 -4.60 3.61 -11.76
CA THR A 36 -5.82 4.25 -11.24
C THR A 36 -6.79 3.27 -10.60
N GLU A 37 -7.00 2.08 -11.20
CA GLU A 37 -7.94 1.09 -10.64
C GLU A 37 -7.46 0.59 -9.27
N GLN A 38 -6.16 0.25 -9.16
CA GLN A 38 -5.52 -0.18 -7.92
C GLN A 38 -5.54 0.92 -6.86
N THR A 39 -5.28 2.17 -7.26
CA THR A 39 -5.31 3.33 -6.37
C THR A 39 -6.70 3.52 -5.78
N ARG A 40 -7.74 3.53 -6.61
CA ARG A 40 -9.12 3.66 -6.15
C ARG A 40 -9.52 2.54 -5.19
N ASP A 41 -9.16 1.30 -5.51
CA ASP A 41 -9.49 0.12 -4.70
C ASP A 41 -8.82 0.19 -3.32
N LEU A 42 -7.52 0.54 -3.29
CA LEU A 42 -6.78 0.77 -2.06
C LEU A 42 -7.41 1.86 -1.19
N LEU A 43 -7.72 3.03 -1.78
CA LEU A 43 -8.31 4.15 -1.06
C LEU A 43 -9.68 3.79 -0.51
N ASN A 44 -10.49 3.02 -1.23
CA ASN A 44 -11.77 2.52 -0.73
C ASN A 44 -11.58 1.61 0.48
N HIS A 45 -10.65 0.66 0.44
CA HIS A 45 -10.38 -0.23 1.57
C HIS A 45 -9.89 0.51 2.82
N ILE A 46 -9.03 1.52 2.64
CA ILE A 46 -8.54 2.35 3.75
C ILE A 46 -9.65 3.28 4.26
N GLY A 47 -10.34 3.97 3.36
CA GLY A 47 -11.41 4.93 3.68
C GLY A 47 -12.64 4.31 4.34
N THR A 48 -12.93 3.04 4.05
CA THR A 48 -14.01 2.27 4.70
C THR A 48 -13.57 1.49 5.94
N HIS A 49 -12.34 1.71 6.41
CA HIS A 49 -11.72 1.03 7.56
C HIS A 49 -11.65 -0.50 7.44
N GLN A 50 -11.76 -1.05 6.23
CA GLN A 50 -11.63 -2.49 5.97
C GLN A 50 -10.17 -2.96 6.04
N LEU A 51 -9.24 -2.06 5.72
CA LEU A 51 -7.81 -2.33 5.76
C LEU A 51 -7.09 -1.25 6.60
N PRO A 52 -6.65 -1.58 7.83
CA PRO A 52 -5.87 -0.65 8.62
C PRO A 52 -4.45 -0.51 8.05
N VAL A 53 -4.11 0.64 7.49
CA VAL A 53 -2.78 0.88 6.91
C VAL A 53 -2.16 2.11 7.55
N GLN A 54 -1.00 1.94 8.17
CA GLN A 54 -0.23 3.06 8.72
C GLN A 54 0.87 3.51 7.78
N THR A 55 1.44 2.58 7.00
CA THR A 55 2.55 2.87 6.09
C THR A 55 2.40 2.09 4.80
N ILE A 56 2.54 2.79 3.68
CA ILE A 56 2.67 2.21 2.35
C ILE A 56 4.10 2.43 1.90
N VAL A 57 4.76 1.35 1.50
CA VAL A 57 6.11 1.36 0.93
C VAL A 57 5.99 1.04 -0.54
N ILE A 58 6.45 1.96 -1.40
CA ILE A 58 6.48 1.75 -2.85
C ILE A 58 7.91 1.53 -3.34
N TYR A 59 8.09 0.63 -4.30
CA TYR A 59 9.31 0.54 -5.09
C TYR A 59 9.20 1.51 -6.27
N GLY A 60 9.93 2.63 -6.21
CA GLY A 60 9.74 3.76 -7.12
C GLY A 60 9.99 3.42 -8.59
N TYR A 61 10.83 2.43 -8.89
CA TYR A 61 11.09 2.00 -10.26
C TYR A 61 9.95 1.19 -10.88
N SER A 62 9.03 0.64 -10.07
CA SER A 62 7.85 -0.10 -10.55
C SER A 62 6.64 0.79 -10.86
N PHE A 63 6.78 2.11 -10.66
CA PHE A 63 5.70 3.07 -10.77
C PHE A 63 6.05 4.18 -11.76
N ASP A 64 5.09 4.53 -12.60
CA ASP A 64 5.10 5.78 -13.35
C ASP A 64 4.76 7.00 -12.45
N LEU A 65 5.26 8.16 -12.87
CA LEU A 65 5.14 9.40 -12.09
C LEU A 65 3.68 9.81 -11.85
N GLU A 66 2.81 9.52 -12.80
CA GLU A 66 1.37 9.81 -12.70
C GLU A 66 0.73 8.97 -11.60
N SER A 67 0.95 7.66 -11.60
CA SER A 67 0.44 6.76 -10.56
C SER A 67 0.94 7.12 -9.16
N ILE A 68 2.21 7.54 -9.02
CA ILE A 68 2.74 8.01 -7.73
C ILE A 68 1.99 9.26 -7.25
N ARG A 69 1.75 10.23 -8.15
CA ARG A 69 1.05 11.47 -7.80
C ARG A 69 -0.41 11.21 -7.46
N GLU A 70 -1.08 10.36 -8.22
CA GLU A 70 -2.47 9.96 -7.96
C GLU A 70 -2.60 9.35 -6.55
N LEU A 71 -1.71 8.38 -6.24
CA LEU A 71 -1.66 7.75 -4.93
C LEU A 71 -1.38 8.76 -3.81
N GLU A 72 -0.42 9.66 -3.99
CA GLU A 72 -0.11 10.71 -3.00
C GLU A 72 -1.28 11.64 -2.73
N ILE A 73 -2.01 12.04 -3.77
CA ILE A 73 -3.17 12.93 -3.65
C ILE A 73 -4.30 12.20 -2.94
N GLY A 74 -4.62 10.98 -3.37
CA GLY A 74 -5.68 10.17 -2.78
C GLY A 74 -5.45 9.89 -1.29
N LEU A 75 -4.22 9.52 -0.90
CA LEU A 75 -3.89 9.26 0.50
C LEU A 75 -4.03 10.50 1.39
N LYS A 76 -3.81 11.71 0.85
CA LYS A 76 -4.00 12.98 1.59
C LYS A 76 -5.47 13.33 1.82
N GLN A 77 -6.39 12.73 1.07
CA GLN A 77 -7.84 12.98 1.21
C GLN A 77 -8.50 12.08 2.25
N LEU A 78 -7.81 11.05 2.74
CA LEU A 78 -8.32 10.16 3.76
C LEU A 78 -8.31 10.84 5.14
N ASP A 79 -9.32 10.56 5.96
CA ASP A 79 -9.38 11.04 7.34
C ASP A 79 -8.23 10.49 8.20
N GLN A 80 -7.77 9.27 7.88
CA GLN A 80 -6.61 8.67 8.54
C GLN A 80 -5.32 9.02 7.81
N LYS A 81 -4.30 9.44 8.57
CA LYS A 81 -2.98 9.74 8.02
C LYS A 81 -2.23 8.44 7.70
N VAL A 82 -1.96 8.22 6.42
CA VAL A 82 -1.13 7.12 5.93
C VAL A 82 0.23 7.65 5.49
N ASN A 83 1.32 7.04 5.98
CA ASN A 83 2.68 7.43 5.58
C ASN A 83 3.07 6.73 4.26
N LEU A 84 3.45 7.51 3.25
CA LEU A 84 3.99 6.97 2.00
C LEU A 84 5.53 7.03 2.00
N VAL A 85 6.19 5.89 1.85
CA VAL A 85 7.65 5.76 1.82
C VAL A 85 8.07 5.25 0.45
N LYS A 86 8.93 6.01 -0.24
CA LYS A 86 9.51 5.62 -1.53
C LYS A 86 10.86 4.95 -1.30
N ARG A 87 11.08 3.79 -1.93
CA ARG A 87 12.36 3.07 -1.95
C ARG A 87 12.82 2.88 -3.39
N TYR A 88 14.14 2.89 -3.59
CA TYR A 88 14.84 2.70 -4.86
C TYR A 88 15.74 1.47 -4.76
#